data_AF-A0A602JZU2-F1
#
_entry.id   AF-A0A602JZU2-F1
#
_cell.length_a   1.000
_cell.length_b   1.000
_cell.length_c   1.000
_cell.angle_alpha   90.00
_cell.angle_beta   90.00
_cell.angle_gamma   90.00
#
_symmetry.space_group_name_H-M   'P 1'
#
loop_
_entity.id
_entity.type
_entity.pdbx_description
1 polymer ?
#
loop_
_entity_poly.entity_id
_entity_poly.type
_entity_poly.pdbx_seq_one_letter_code
_entity_poly.pdbx_strand_id
1 'polypeptide(L)'
;LNENKNNTDDVYRSILELYSLASLQKDRVKKEIIEYLRGLTAEQFEDFCRIFLIKYGFLEMKLTKRGRDGGVDVSGLLRVGLASMRVAVQCKKYAAENKIGRSMISAFRGDITGEFEQGIFITTSSYTKEALEISFKPSCVPVVLIDGEQLADFMIDKRIGVQRELIEIYDFEQDLLWD
;
A
#
# COMPACT_ATOMS: atom_id res chain seq x y z
N LEU A 1 -38.12 32.38 13.06
CA LEU A 1 -37.91 31.03 13.64
C LEU A 1 -37.70 29.93 12.59
N ASN A 2 -38.23 30.06 11.35
CA ASN A 2 -38.02 29.06 10.29
C ASN A 2 -36.76 29.25 9.42
N GLU A 3 -36.13 30.43 9.39
CA GLU A 3 -34.94 30.66 8.54
C GLU A 3 -33.65 30.05 9.10
N ASN A 4 -33.44 30.07 10.43
CA ASN A 4 -32.23 29.51 11.04
C ASN A 4 -32.13 27.99 10.93
N LYS A 5 -33.27 27.28 10.92
CA LYS A 5 -33.28 25.82 10.81
C LYS A 5 -32.90 25.35 9.39
N ASN A 6 -33.43 26.05 8.37
CA ASN A 6 -33.09 25.79 6.96
C ASN A 6 -31.60 26.08 6.66
N ASN A 7 -31.03 27.13 7.24
CA ASN A 7 -29.63 27.49 7.00
C ASN A 7 -28.65 26.48 7.66
N THR A 8 -28.97 25.99 8.85
CA THR A 8 -28.17 24.94 9.52
C THR A 8 -28.23 23.63 8.74
N ASP A 9 -29.41 23.22 8.26
CA ASP A 9 -29.56 22.01 7.43
C ASP A 9 -28.77 22.11 6.11
N ASP A 10 -28.69 23.30 5.50
CA ASP A 10 -27.93 23.53 4.28
C ASP A 10 -26.41 23.53 4.50
N VAL A 11 -25.92 24.00 5.66
CA VAL A 11 -24.50 23.89 6.04
C VAL A 11 -24.11 22.43 6.28
N TYR A 12 -24.90 21.66 7.03
CA TYR A 12 -24.64 20.24 7.25
C TYR A 12 -24.62 19.44 5.94
N ARG A 13 -25.55 19.72 5.01
CA ARG A 13 -25.54 19.12 3.66
C ARG A 13 -24.27 19.45 2.89
N SER A 14 -23.83 20.69 2.95
CA SER A 14 -22.60 21.15 2.28
C SER A 14 -21.36 20.44 2.85
N ILE A 15 -21.31 20.21 4.17
CA ILE A 15 -20.23 19.44 4.82
C ILE A 15 -20.24 17.98 4.36
N LEU A 16 -21.41 17.34 4.31
CA LEU A 16 -21.54 15.96 3.80
C LEU A 16 -21.08 15.86 2.33
N GLU A 17 -21.41 16.86 1.52
CA GLU A 17 -20.96 16.94 0.14
C GLU A 17 -19.43 17.08 0.04
N LEU A 18 -18.81 17.93 0.88
CA LEU A 18 -17.35 18.05 0.95
C LEU A 18 -16.67 16.71 1.28
N TYR A 19 -17.21 15.96 2.26
CA TYR A 19 -16.67 14.63 2.58
C TYR A 19 -16.80 13.65 1.41
N SER A 20 -17.95 13.65 0.72
CA SER A 20 -18.18 12.82 -0.46
C SER A 20 -17.20 13.16 -1.59
N LEU A 21 -17.02 14.45 -1.89
CA LEU A 21 -16.09 14.93 -2.92
C LEU A 21 -14.63 14.58 -2.57
N ALA A 22 -14.24 14.72 -1.30
CA ALA A 22 -12.91 14.32 -0.85
C ALA A 22 -12.68 12.81 -1.03
N SER A 23 -13.69 11.98 -0.76
CA SER A 23 -13.62 10.53 -1.01
C SER A 23 -13.48 10.22 -2.51
N LEU A 24 -14.28 10.84 -3.36
CA LEU A 24 -14.21 10.66 -4.81
C LEU A 24 -12.87 11.12 -5.38
N GLN A 25 -12.33 12.23 -4.87
CA GLN A 25 -10.99 12.70 -5.22
C GLN A 25 -9.93 11.67 -4.83
N LYS A 26 -10.01 11.12 -3.60
CA LYS A 26 -9.08 10.07 -3.16
C LYS A 26 -9.10 8.88 -4.10
N ASP A 27 -10.28 8.39 -4.48
CA ASP A 27 -10.43 7.26 -5.41
C ASP A 27 -9.88 7.57 -6.80
N ARG A 28 -10.05 8.81 -7.28
CA ARG A 28 -9.45 9.26 -8.55
C ARG A 28 -7.92 9.21 -8.48
N VAL A 29 -7.34 9.77 -7.42
CA VAL A 29 -5.88 9.78 -7.21
C VAL A 29 -5.32 8.36 -7.10
N LYS A 30 -6.03 7.44 -6.43
CA LYS A 30 -5.63 6.03 -6.39
C LYS A 30 -5.53 5.42 -7.79
N LYS A 31 -6.53 5.66 -8.65
CA LYS A 31 -6.51 5.17 -10.05
C LYS A 31 -5.34 5.76 -10.84
N GLU A 32 -5.11 7.07 -10.73
CA GLU A 32 -3.97 7.75 -11.37
C GLU A 32 -2.62 7.15 -10.95
N ILE A 33 -2.44 6.87 -9.66
CA ILE A 33 -1.24 6.22 -9.13
C ILE A 33 -1.07 4.81 -9.74
N ILE A 34 -2.12 3.99 -9.72
CA ILE A 34 -2.05 2.61 -10.21
C ILE A 34 -1.76 2.59 -11.71
N GLU A 35 -2.38 3.47 -12.50
CA GLU A 35 -2.14 3.62 -13.93
C GLU A 35 -0.70 4.02 -14.22
N TYR A 36 -0.18 5.01 -13.50
CA TYR A 36 1.21 5.42 -13.59
C TYR A 36 2.17 4.24 -13.32
N LEU A 37 1.95 3.50 -12.22
CA LEU A 37 2.79 2.35 -11.87
C LEU A 37 2.74 1.23 -12.91
N ARG A 38 1.57 0.99 -13.55
CA ARG A 38 1.42 0.01 -14.62
C ARG A 38 2.14 0.41 -15.91
N GLY A 39 2.32 1.71 -16.13
CA GLY A 39 3.05 2.29 -17.26
C GLY A 39 4.57 2.23 -17.15
N LEU A 40 5.11 1.91 -15.97
CA LEU A 40 6.55 1.69 -15.77
C LEU A 40 7.04 0.44 -16.51
N THR A 41 8.34 0.36 -16.79
CA THR A 41 8.97 -0.93 -17.09
C THR A 41 9.05 -1.80 -15.84
N ALA A 42 9.26 -3.12 -16.00
CA ALA A 42 9.45 -4.01 -14.85
C ALA A 42 10.62 -3.54 -13.96
N GLU A 43 11.72 -3.11 -14.58
CA GLU A 43 12.92 -2.62 -13.89
C GLU A 43 12.67 -1.32 -13.11
N GLN A 44 11.94 -0.39 -13.73
CA GLN A 44 11.53 0.85 -13.08
C GLN A 44 10.59 0.57 -11.89
N PHE A 45 9.73 -0.45 -12.01
CA PHE A 45 8.85 -0.85 -10.92
C PHE A 45 9.61 -1.49 -9.75
N GLU A 46 10.64 -2.31 -10.02
CA GLU A 46 11.55 -2.84 -8.98
C GLU A 46 12.24 -1.69 -8.23
N ASP A 47 12.79 -0.71 -8.96
CA ASP A 47 13.46 0.44 -8.34
C ASP A 47 12.47 1.34 -7.59
N PHE A 48 11.26 1.53 -8.13
CA PHE A 48 10.18 2.20 -7.42
C PHE A 48 9.86 1.49 -6.10
N CYS A 49 9.71 0.16 -6.09
CA CYS A 49 9.41 -0.59 -4.88
C CYS A 49 10.51 -0.44 -3.82
N ARG A 50 11.79 -0.42 -4.24
CA ARG A 50 12.92 -0.10 -3.36
C ARG A 50 12.76 1.27 -2.72
N ILE A 51 12.51 2.32 -3.52
CA ILE A 51 12.33 3.70 -3.04
C ILE A 51 11.11 3.82 -2.13
N PHE A 52 10.00 3.17 -2.50
CA PHE A 52 8.77 3.12 -1.72
C PHE A 52 9.03 2.55 -0.33
N LEU A 53 9.69 1.39 -0.23
CA LEU A 53 9.99 0.76 1.06
C LEU A 53 10.94 1.61 1.91
N ILE A 54 11.94 2.26 1.32
CA ILE A 54 12.80 3.22 2.03
C ILE A 54 11.95 4.35 2.63
N LYS A 55 11.07 4.96 1.82
CA LYS A 55 10.17 6.03 2.29
C LYS A 55 9.16 5.54 3.32
N TYR A 56 8.78 4.27 3.28
CA TYR A 56 7.91 3.65 4.27
C TYR A 56 8.61 3.37 5.61
N GLY A 57 9.95 3.35 5.62
CA GLY A 57 10.77 3.21 6.83
C GLY A 57 11.64 1.95 6.89
N PHE A 58 11.74 1.19 5.78
CA PHE A 58 12.69 0.08 5.68
C PHE A 58 14.11 0.61 5.49
N LEU A 59 15.10 -0.17 5.95
CA LEU A 59 16.50 0.20 5.97
C LEU A 59 17.30 -0.64 4.98
N GLU A 60 18.41 -0.09 4.49
CA GLU A 60 19.40 -0.81 3.67
C GLU A 60 18.81 -1.51 2.41
N MET A 61 17.72 -0.97 1.86
CA MET A 61 17.04 -1.55 0.71
C MET A 61 17.90 -1.42 -0.56
N LYS A 62 18.22 -2.55 -1.20
CA LYS A 62 19.05 -2.63 -2.41
C LYS A 62 18.43 -3.58 -3.45
N LEU A 63 18.61 -3.23 -4.73
CA LEU A 63 18.32 -4.14 -5.83
C LEU A 63 19.27 -5.34 -5.77
N THR A 64 18.77 -6.53 -6.07
CA THR A 64 19.55 -7.77 -6.19
C THR A 64 20.12 -7.90 -7.61
N LYS A 65 21.07 -8.83 -7.79
CA LYS A 65 21.63 -9.10 -9.12
C LYS A 65 20.68 -10.00 -9.90
N ARG A 66 20.29 -9.58 -11.10
CA ARG A 66 19.40 -10.34 -11.98
C ARG A 66 19.89 -11.77 -12.21
N GLY A 67 18.96 -12.73 -12.11
CA GLY A 67 19.13 -14.11 -12.58
C GLY A 67 19.79 -15.09 -11.62
N ARG A 68 20.18 -14.68 -10.40
CA ARG A 68 20.88 -15.58 -9.46
C ARG A 68 20.10 -15.90 -8.17
N ASP A 69 19.18 -15.02 -7.76
CA ASP A 69 18.62 -15.04 -6.39
C ASP A 69 17.15 -15.53 -6.35
N GLY A 70 16.78 -16.47 -7.22
CA GLY A 70 15.53 -17.25 -7.13
C GLY A 70 14.21 -16.51 -7.39
N GLY A 71 14.16 -15.19 -7.24
CA GLY A 71 12.93 -14.40 -7.27
C GLY A 71 12.96 -13.18 -6.34
N VAL A 72 14.08 -12.93 -5.66
CA VAL A 72 14.26 -11.70 -4.88
C VAL A 72 14.74 -10.59 -5.81
N ASP A 73 13.98 -9.49 -5.91
CA ASP A 73 14.35 -8.30 -6.70
C ASP A 73 14.94 -7.20 -5.81
N VAL A 74 14.47 -7.09 -4.56
CA VAL A 74 14.98 -6.14 -3.56
C VAL A 74 15.19 -6.88 -2.24
N SER A 75 16.25 -6.53 -1.52
CA SER A 75 16.48 -7.01 -0.15
C SER A 75 16.87 -5.85 0.77
N GLY A 76 16.65 -6.01 2.07
CA GLY A 76 17.05 -5.03 3.08
C GLY A 76 16.63 -5.44 4.48
N LEU A 77 16.38 -4.46 5.35
CA LEU A 77 16.07 -4.68 6.76
C LEU A 77 14.75 -3.99 7.16
N LEU A 78 13.92 -4.72 7.89
CA LEU A 78 12.77 -4.17 8.62
C LEU A 78 13.14 -4.06 10.09
N ARG A 79 12.99 -2.86 10.67
CA ARG A 79 13.20 -2.63 12.10
C ARG A 79 11.89 -2.71 12.87
N VAL A 80 11.82 -3.61 13.85
CA VAL A 80 10.68 -3.77 14.77
C VAL A 80 11.18 -3.60 16.19
N GLY A 81 10.92 -2.42 16.78
CA GLY A 81 11.48 -2.04 18.07
C GLY A 81 13.01 -2.04 18.05
N LEU A 82 13.60 -2.95 18.85
CA LEU A 82 15.06 -3.12 18.94
C LEU A 82 15.61 -4.20 17.98
N ALA A 83 14.74 -4.96 17.33
CA ALA A 83 15.15 -6.05 16.43
C ALA A 83 15.14 -5.59 14.96
N SER A 84 16.00 -6.23 14.17
CA SER A 84 16.05 -6.09 12.71
C SER A 84 15.85 -7.45 12.05
N MET A 85 14.99 -7.49 11.05
CA MET A 85 14.69 -8.69 10.25
C MET A 85 15.16 -8.46 8.82
N ARG A 86 15.82 -9.46 8.21
CA ARG A 86 16.13 -9.43 6.78
C ARG A 86 14.84 -9.65 6.01
N VAL A 87 14.60 -8.75 5.06
CA VAL A 87 13.44 -8.81 4.19
C VAL A 87 13.88 -9.07 2.75
N ALA A 88 13.13 -9.93 2.07
CA ALA A 88 13.21 -10.14 0.64
C ALA A 88 11.92 -9.64 -0.01
N VAL A 89 12.05 -9.05 -1.19
CA VAL A 89 10.94 -8.44 -1.92
C VAL A 89 10.94 -8.92 -3.36
N GLN A 90 9.80 -9.40 -3.83
CA GLN A 90 9.53 -9.63 -5.25
C GLN A 90 8.51 -8.60 -5.74
N CYS A 91 8.80 -7.98 -6.88
CA CYS A 91 8.03 -6.96 -7.54
C CYS A 91 7.52 -7.50 -8.88
N LYS A 92 6.19 -7.54 -9.09
CA LYS A 92 5.59 -7.95 -10.37
C LYS A 92 4.70 -6.85 -10.93
N LYS A 93 5.14 -6.25 -12.03
CA LYS A 93 4.32 -5.28 -12.76
C LYS A 93 3.41 -5.98 -13.77
N TYR A 94 2.15 -6.24 -13.39
CA TYR A 94 1.14 -6.87 -14.24
C TYR A 94 -0.07 -5.97 -14.50
N ALA A 95 -0.76 -6.25 -15.61
CA ALA A 95 -2.06 -5.68 -15.92
C ALA A 95 -3.12 -6.16 -14.92
N ALA A 96 -4.23 -5.44 -14.82
CA ALA A 96 -5.26 -5.65 -13.79
C ALA A 96 -5.89 -7.05 -13.84
N GLU A 97 -6.01 -7.60 -15.05
CA GLU A 97 -6.57 -8.92 -15.36
C GLU A 97 -5.63 -10.08 -15.03
N ASN A 98 -4.32 -9.82 -14.90
CA ASN A 98 -3.32 -10.86 -14.66
C ASN A 98 -3.00 -10.95 -13.16
N LYS A 99 -3.79 -11.75 -12.45
CA LYS A 99 -3.69 -11.92 -11.00
C LYS A 99 -2.51 -12.82 -10.60
N ILE A 100 -1.90 -12.51 -9.45
CA ILE A 100 -0.84 -13.33 -8.87
C ILE A 100 -1.47 -14.54 -8.17
N GLY A 101 -1.11 -15.74 -8.63
CA GLY A 101 -1.59 -17.01 -8.10
C GLY A 101 -0.71 -17.63 -7.02
N ARG A 102 -1.25 -18.64 -6.35
CA ARG A 102 -0.60 -19.41 -5.28
C ARG A 102 0.80 -19.94 -5.64
N SER A 103 1.01 -20.40 -6.88
CA SER A 103 2.27 -20.99 -7.32
C SER A 103 3.42 -19.98 -7.23
N MET A 104 3.18 -18.73 -7.60
CA MET A 104 4.19 -17.67 -7.56
C MET A 104 4.58 -17.30 -6.13
N ILE A 105 3.60 -17.24 -5.22
CA ILE A 105 3.87 -17.01 -3.78
C ILE A 105 4.64 -18.19 -3.17
N SER A 106 4.32 -19.42 -3.59
CA SER A 106 5.01 -20.62 -3.10
C SER A 106 6.45 -20.71 -3.58
N ALA A 107 6.70 -20.37 -4.85
CA ALA A 107 8.03 -20.30 -5.43
C ALA A 107 8.89 -19.27 -4.69
N PHE A 108 8.41 -18.03 -4.62
CA PHE A 108 9.09 -16.95 -3.90
C PHE A 108 9.40 -17.32 -2.45
N ARG A 109 8.46 -17.97 -1.74
CA ARG A 109 8.72 -18.44 -0.39
C ARG A 109 9.87 -19.46 -0.34
N GLY A 110 9.91 -20.39 -1.30
CA GLY A 110 10.99 -21.36 -1.42
C GLY A 110 12.35 -20.67 -1.54
N ASP A 111 12.43 -19.62 -2.36
CA ASP A 111 13.68 -18.89 -2.62
C ASP A 111 14.21 -18.13 -1.39
N ILE A 112 13.32 -17.66 -0.51
CA ILE A 112 13.71 -16.84 0.65
C ILE A 112 13.88 -17.65 1.94
N THR A 113 13.43 -18.92 1.95
CA THR A 113 13.45 -19.76 3.15
C THR A 113 14.88 -20.09 3.55
N GLY A 114 15.21 -19.82 4.82
CA GLY A 114 16.55 -20.06 5.37
C GLY A 114 17.50 -18.86 5.27
N GLU A 115 17.16 -17.85 4.46
CA GLU A 115 17.98 -16.64 4.30
C GLU A 115 17.30 -15.39 4.87
N PHE A 116 15.98 -15.27 4.73
CA PHE A 116 15.21 -14.09 5.14
C PHE A 116 14.14 -14.46 6.17
N GLU A 117 13.88 -13.56 7.11
CA GLU A 117 12.84 -13.75 8.13
C GLU A 117 11.45 -13.31 7.65
N GLN A 118 11.36 -12.51 6.58
CA GLN A 118 10.10 -11.98 6.05
C GLN A 118 10.16 -11.76 4.53
N GLY A 119 9.14 -12.23 3.81
CA GLY A 119 8.93 -11.92 2.40
C GLY A 119 7.92 -10.80 2.20
N ILE A 120 8.09 -10.00 1.16
CA ILE A 120 7.10 -9.03 0.69
C ILE A 120 6.91 -9.26 -0.81
N PHE A 121 5.65 -9.42 -1.24
CA PHE A 121 5.29 -9.52 -2.63
C PHE A 121 4.52 -8.27 -3.00
N ILE A 122 4.99 -7.52 -4.00
CA ILE A 122 4.37 -6.28 -4.46
C ILE A 122 3.95 -6.44 -5.91
N THR A 123 2.70 -6.11 -6.24
CA THR A 123 2.18 -6.14 -7.61
C THR A 123 1.35 -4.92 -7.95
N THR A 124 1.34 -4.52 -9.22
CA THR A 124 0.39 -3.53 -9.76
C THR A 124 -0.97 -4.14 -10.13
N SER A 125 -1.12 -5.46 -9.97
CA SER A 125 -2.35 -6.22 -10.18
C SER A 125 -3.01 -6.54 -8.83
N SER A 126 -3.67 -7.70 -8.73
CA SER A 126 -4.30 -8.25 -7.53
C SER A 126 -3.88 -9.70 -7.32
N TYR A 127 -4.23 -10.27 -6.16
CA TYR A 127 -3.96 -11.66 -5.81
C TYR A 127 -5.21 -12.54 -6.01
N THR A 128 -5.00 -13.82 -6.33
CA THR A 128 -6.10 -14.81 -6.25
C THR A 128 -6.38 -15.16 -4.78
N LYS A 129 -7.55 -15.73 -4.50
CA LYS A 129 -7.92 -16.14 -3.14
C LYS A 129 -6.92 -17.14 -2.56
N GLU A 130 -6.48 -18.09 -3.38
CA GLU A 130 -5.51 -19.12 -3.00
C GLU A 130 -4.12 -18.55 -2.71
N ALA A 131 -3.77 -17.42 -3.36
CA ALA A 131 -2.54 -16.69 -3.06
C ALA A 131 -2.61 -15.99 -1.69
N LEU A 132 -3.76 -15.37 -1.39
CA LEU A 132 -4.01 -14.76 -0.09
C LEU A 132 -3.98 -15.79 1.05
N GLU A 133 -4.63 -16.94 0.86
CA GLU A 133 -4.67 -18.03 1.85
C GLU A 133 -3.29 -18.59 2.18
N ILE A 134 -2.40 -18.70 1.19
CA ILE A 134 -1.07 -19.26 1.43
C ILE A 134 -0.09 -18.24 2.00
N SER A 135 -0.37 -16.93 1.93
CA SER A 135 0.55 -15.84 2.31
C SER A 135 1.12 -16.01 3.73
N PHE A 136 0.25 -16.42 4.66
CA PHE A 136 0.58 -16.76 6.03
C PHE A 136 0.29 -18.24 6.28
N LYS A 137 1.35 -19.06 6.30
CA LYS A 137 1.26 -20.48 6.62
C LYS A 137 2.11 -20.75 7.87
N PRO A 138 1.58 -21.49 8.87
CA PRO A 138 2.36 -21.87 10.04
C PRO A 138 3.68 -22.57 9.66
N SER A 139 4.73 -22.27 10.42
CA SER A 139 6.08 -22.86 10.25
C SER A 139 6.75 -22.55 8.90
N CYS A 140 6.30 -21.50 8.22
CA CYS A 140 6.83 -21.04 6.95
C CYS A 140 7.19 -19.55 7.05
N VAL A 141 8.14 -19.08 6.24
CA VAL A 141 8.44 -17.64 6.17
C VAL A 141 7.16 -16.90 5.74
N PRO A 142 6.68 -15.93 6.54
CA PRO A 142 5.51 -15.14 6.20
C PRO A 142 5.79 -14.31 4.95
N VAL A 143 4.78 -14.17 4.09
CA VAL A 143 4.85 -13.33 2.89
C VAL A 143 3.74 -12.28 2.98
N VAL A 144 4.10 -11.02 3.16
CA VAL A 144 3.15 -9.91 3.07
C VAL A 144 2.82 -9.67 1.61
N LEU A 145 1.54 -9.57 1.29
CA LEU A 145 1.06 -9.29 -0.06
C LEU A 145 0.59 -7.83 -0.13
N ILE A 146 1.14 -7.08 -1.07
CA ILE A 146 0.77 -5.69 -1.37
C ILE A 146 0.31 -5.66 -2.82
N ASP A 147 -0.96 -5.35 -3.05
CA ASP A 147 -1.53 -5.17 -4.39
C ASP A 147 -1.53 -3.70 -4.81
N GLY A 148 -2.01 -3.43 -6.03
CA GLY A 148 -2.00 -2.06 -6.57
C GLY A 148 -2.86 -1.08 -5.76
N GLU A 149 -3.98 -1.55 -5.21
CA GLU A 149 -4.88 -0.73 -4.40
C GLU A 149 -4.23 -0.38 -3.05
N GLN A 150 -3.68 -1.38 -2.36
CA GLN A 150 -2.97 -1.19 -1.11
C GLN A 150 -1.74 -0.29 -1.28
N LEU A 151 -1.00 -0.47 -2.38
CA LEU A 151 0.16 0.36 -2.69
C LEU A 151 -0.23 1.83 -2.88
N ALA A 152 -1.33 2.10 -3.58
CA ALA A 152 -1.87 3.46 -3.74
C ALA A 152 -2.34 4.05 -2.41
N ASP A 153 -3.03 3.27 -1.58
CA ASP A 153 -3.44 3.71 -0.23
C ASP A 153 -2.22 4.07 0.62
N PHE A 154 -1.18 3.23 0.65
CA PHE A 154 0.06 3.53 1.37
C PHE A 154 0.76 4.77 0.84
N MET A 155 0.77 5.00 -0.48
CA MET A 155 1.34 6.21 -1.06
C MET A 155 0.59 7.46 -0.63
N ILE A 156 -0.74 7.44 -0.59
CA ILE A 156 -1.56 8.57 -0.13
C ILE A 156 -1.33 8.80 1.37
N ASP A 157 -1.44 7.76 2.18
CA ASP A 157 -1.37 7.85 3.65
C ASP A 157 0.02 8.32 4.12
N LYS A 158 1.08 7.85 3.46
CA LYS A 158 2.48 8.24 3.76
C LYS A 158 2.96 9.44 2.94
N ARG A 159 2.10 10.06 2.12
CA ARG A 159 2.43 11.19 1.24
C ARG A 159 3.63 10.91 0.32
N ILE A 160 3.75 9.68 -0.17
CA ILE A 160 4.80 9.27 -1.11
C ILE A 160 4.35 9.67 -2.52
N GLY A 161 4.87 10.80 -3.02
CA GLY A 161 4.48 11.31 -4.34
C GLY A 161 3.07 11.88 -4.38
N VAL A 162 2.45 12.13 -3.22
CA VAL A 162 1.10 12.67 -3.08
C VAL A 162 1.15 13.90 -2.18
N GLN A 163 0.57 15.01 -2.66
CA GLN A 163 0.34 16.21 -1.87
C GLN A 163 -1.07 16.16 -1.27
N ARG A 164 -1.20 16.62 -0.02
CA ARG A 164 -2.48 16.71 0.70
C ARG A 164 -2.65 18.12 1.25
N GLU A 165 -3.84 18.66 1.07
CA GLU A 165 -4.31 19.87 1.75
C GLU A 165 -5.26 19.46 2.89
N LEU A 166 -5.24 20.23 3.98
CA LEU A 166 -6.12 20.00 5.13
C LEU A 166 -7.18 21.09 5.15
N ILE A 167 -8.45 20.68 5.23
CA ILE A 167 -9.59 21.56 5.44
C ILE A 167 -10.09 21.31 6.85
N GLU A 168 -10.08 22.34 7.68
CA GLU A 168 -10.61 22.28 9.05
C GLU A 168 -12.09 22.69 9.02
N ILE A 169 -12.94 21.85 9.62
CA ILE A 169 -14.37 22.10 9.78
C ILE A 169 -14.63 22.11 11.28
N TYR A 170 -15.22 23.20 11.78
CA TYR A 170 -15.53 23.37 13.20
C TYR A 170 -17.02 23.20 13.41
N ASP A 171 -17.38 22.36 14.38
CA ASP A 171 -18.72 22.31 14.95
C ASP A 171 -18.61 22.47 16.48
N PHE A 172 -19.62 23.07 17.09
CA PHE A 172 -19.67 23.26 18.53
C PHE A 172 -20.68 22.29 19.14
N GLU A 173 -20.17 21.20 19.70
CA GLU A 173 -20.97 20.23 20.45
C GLU A 173 -20.88 20.53 21.94
N GLN A 174 -21.99 21.00 22.52
CA GLN A 174 -22.05 21.37 23.95
C GLN A 174 -21.81 20.19 24.88
N ASP A 175 -22.15 18.97 24.46
CA ASP A 175 -21.96 17.75 25.25
C ASP A 175 -20.48 17.44 25.46
N LEU A 176 -19.63 17.72 24.46
CA LEU A 176 -18.16 17.59 24.56
C LEU A 176 -17.50 18.53 25.58
N LEU A 177 -18.23 19.50 26.16
CA LEU A 177 -17.70 20.37 27.20
C LEU A 177 -17.55 19.67 28.56
N TRP A 178 -18.29 18.57 28.76
CA TRP A 178 -18.42 17.92 30.06
C TRP A 178 -17.94 16.46 30.05
N ASP A 179 -17.52 15.94 28.89
CA ASP A 179 -16.98 14.59 28.66
C ASP A 179 -15.46 14.49 28.92
#